data_AF-A0A1Q3HJG4-F1
#
_entry.id   AF-A0A1Q3HJG4-F1
#
_cell.length_a   1.000
_cell.length_b   1.000
_cell.length_c   1.000
_cell.angle_alpha   90.00
_cell.angle_beta   90.00
_cell.angle_gamma   90.00
#
_symmetry.space_group_name_H-M   'P 1'
#
loop_
_entity.id
_entity.type
_entity.pdbx_description
1 polymer ?
#
loop_
_entity_poly.entity_id
_entity_poly.type
_entity_poly.pdbx_seq_one_letter_code
_entity_poly.pdbx_strand_id
1 'polypeptide(L)'
;MLPLQRWLPPDQAATYLRPYSEFRTRGSRIGMDVDPQVLAYGSGRSGAGVFTGGRVPSLALENPRGSTFIEGDLLVDGWLENVGGLVFVRGNLVAQTLYTCGYLVVLGELRVRRLFGEDEPYGTYIFGDAYVESAVFSHNHPFDVWGRAELGAVVHDESDGHEALRQRLVTWGMSPGPRWEDIQDDVRAGLRTLAERWGPLSEEWAARRYTLKPEETTEAERLQVLRPPILTELEEWLRSTELTQRQQLEELRARWLPRLGDAAVRPEAARLIRKAINSKKLAGERDALLKALE
;
A
#
# COMPACT_ATOMS: atom_id res chain seq x y z
N MET A 1 8.20 -11.95 17.53
CA MET A 1 8.52 -11.87 16.08
C MET A 1 7.42 -12.57 15.30
N LEU A 2 7.10 -12.08 14.10
CA LEU A 2 6.14 -12.75 13.22
C LEU A 2 6.81 -13.88 12.42
N PRO A 3 6.08 -14.96 12.08
CA PRO A 3 6.60 -16.01 11.21
C PRO A 3 6.85 -15.48 9.80
N LEU A 4 8.10 -15.56 9.33
CA LEU A 4 8.45 -15.26 7.93
C LEU A 4 7.97 -16.39 7.03
N GLN A 5 7.20 -16.05 5.99
CA GLN A 5 6.81 -16.99 4.94
C GLN A 5 7.86 -17.07 3.83
N ARG A 6 8.26 -15.91 3.30
CA ARG A 6 9.23 -15.81 2.20
C ARG A 6 9.82 -14.42 2.08
N TRP A 7 10.98 -14.35 1.43
CA TRP A 7 11.56 -13.10 0.94
C TRP A 7 11.14 -12.84 -0.51
N LEU A 8 10.75 -11.61 -0.81
CA LEU A 8 10.46 -11.14 -2.15
C LEU A 8 11.65 -10.34 -2.69
N PRO A 9 12.09 -10.60 -3.93
CA PRO A 9 12.97 -9.69 -4.63
C PRO A 9 12.24 -8.37 -4.98
N PRO A 10 12.99 -7.30 -5.26
CA PRO A 10 12.45 -5.96 -5.58
C PRO A 10 11.27 -5.89 -6.55
N ASP A 11 11.37 -6.61 -7.66
CA ASP A 11 10.37 -6.65 -8.74
C ASP A 11 9.05 -7.31 -8.31
N GLN A 12 9.14 -8.34 -7.48
CA GLN A 12 7.97 -9.01 -6.91
C GLN A 12 7.36 -8.20 -5.78
N ALA A 13 8.16 -7.50 -4.98
CA ALA A 13 7.67 -6.63 -3.92
C ALA A 13 6.78 -5.50 -4.49
N ALA A 14 7.20 -4.88 -5.59
CA ALA A 14 6.39 -3.89 -6.29
C ALA A 14 5.08 -4.49 -6.86
N THR A 15 5.13 -5.74 -7.34
CA THR A 15 3.94 -6.44 -7.86
C THR A 15 2.96 -6.82 -6.75
N TYR A 16 3.45 -7.03 -5.53
CA TYR A 16 2.64 -7.39 -4.36
C TYR A 16 1.58 -6.34 -4.01
N LEU A 17 1.88 -5.08 -4.30
CA LEU A 17 1.00 -3.93 -4.03
C LEU A 17 0.18 -3.52 -5.25
N ARG A 18 0.49 -4.06 -6.44
CA ARG A 18 -0.16 -3.71 -7.71
C ARG A 18 -1.68 -3.94 -7.72
N PRO A 19 -2.26 -5.01 -7.11
CA PRO A 19 -3.71 -5.17 -7.06
C PRO A 19 -4.42 -3.99 -6.41
N TYR A 20 -3.72 -3.21 -5.59
CA TYR A 20 -4.27 -2.06 -4.91
C TYR A 20 -3.99 -0.74 -5.66
N SER A 21 -3.92 -0.81 -6.99
CA SER A 21 -3.73 0.35 -7.86
C SER A 21 -4.85 1.40 -7.75
N GLU A 22 -6.02 1.03 -7.20
CA GLU A 22 -7.08 1.97 -6.80
C GLU A 22 -6.61 3.03 -5.79
N PHE A 23 -5.53 2.76 -5.05
CA PHE A 23 -4.85 3.75 -4.20
C PHE A 23 -4.40 4.97 -4.98
N ARG A 24 -4.06 4.81 -6.27
CA ARG A 24 -3.60 5.89 -7.15
C ARG A 24 -4.73 6.71 -7.76
N THR A 25 -5.92 6.13 -7.95
CA THR A 25 -6.99 6.76 -8.74
C THR A 25 -8.01 7.52 -7.90
N ARG A 26 -8.28 7.12 -6.65
CA ARG A 26 -9.21 7.85 -5.76
C ARG A 26 -8.53 8.86 -4.83
N GLY A 27 -7.21 8.77 -4.65
CA GLY A 27 -6.42 9.64 -3.79
C GLY A 27 -5.85 10.88 -4.48
N SER A 28 -6.51 11.45 -5.51
CA SER A 28 -5.97 12.58 -6.31
C SER A 28 -5.67 13.88 -5.56
N ARG A 29 -5.81 13.91 -4.22
CA ARG A 29 -5.34 14.98 -3.34
C ARG A 29 -3.96 14.73 -2.73
N ILE A 30 -3.46 13.51 -2.78
CA ILE A 30 -2.29 13.07 -2.04
C ILE A 30 -1.40 12.36 -3.04
N GLY A 31 -0.21 12.91 -3.26
CA GLY A 31 0.85 12.22 -3.99
C GLY A 31 1.31 10.99 -3.23
N MET A 32 0.45 9.97 -3.12
CA MET A 32 0.81 8.59 -2.88
C MET A 32 1.47 8.04 -4.15
N ASP A 33 2.52 8.74 -4.60
CA ASP A 33 3.69 8.06 -5.13
C ASP A 33 4.27 7.34 -3.92
N VAL A 34 3.67 6.20 -3.55
CA VAL A 34 4.43 5.18 -2.83
C VAL A 34 5.52 4.83 -3.83
N ASP A 35 6.65 5.54 -3.70
CA ASP A 35 7.64 5.67 -4.75
C ASP A 35 7.95 4.25 -5.20
N PRO A 36 7.75 3.92 -6.50
CA PRO A 36 8.08 2.59 -7.00
C PRO A 36 9.50 2.15 -6.60
N GLN A 37 10.41 3.08 -6.33
CA GLN A 37 11.73 2.82 -5.75
C GLN A 37 11.70 2.47 -4.25
N VAL A 38 10.90 3.15 -3.42
CA VAL A 38 10.68 2.74 -2.01
C VAL A 38 10.00 1.37 -1.94
N LEU A 39 9.11 1.06 -2.90
CA LEU A 39 8.44 -0.23 -3.06
C LEU A 39 9.37 -1.36 -3.55
N ALA A 40 10.25 -1.06 -4.50
CA ALA A 40 11.17 -2.03 -5.06
C ALA A 40 12.41 -2.24 -4.18
N TYR A 41 12.92 -1.18 -3.55
CA TYR A 41 14.25 -1.23 -2.94
C TYR A 41 14.23 -1.15 -1.41
N GLY A 42 13.14 -0.68 -0.79
CA GLY A 42 13.18 -0.27 0.61
C GLY A 42 14.32 0.73 0.89
N SER A 43 14.62 0.98 2.15
CA SER A 43 15.75 1.85 2.54
C SER A 43 17.14 1.23 2.28
N GLY A 44 17.25 0.03 1.69
CA GLY A 44 18.51 -0.74 1.65
C GLY A 44 18.81 -1.60 0.40
N ARG A 45 17.97 -1.55 -0.65
CA ARG A 45 18.12 -2.32 -1.92
C ARG A 45 18.07 -3.85 -1.77
N SER A 46 17.39 -4.39 -0.77
CA SER A 46 17.49 -5.81 -0.38
C SER A 46 16.18 -6.61 -0.46
N GLY A 47 15.07 -5.99 -0.84
CA GLY A 47 13.78 -6.64 -1.14
C GLY A 47 12.72 -6.44 -0.04
N ALA A 48 11.80 -7.39 0.11
CA ALA A 48 10.75 -7.33 1.13
C ALA A 48 10.57 -8.68 1.83
N GLY A 49 10.16 -8.67 3.10
CA GLY A 49 9.78 -9.88 3.83
C GLY A 49 8.26 -10.02 3.86
N VAL A 50 7.74 -11.21 3.55
CA VAL A 50 6.33 -11.55 3.73
C VAL A 50 6.20 -12.39 4.99
N PHE A 51 5.42 -11.90 5.94
CA PHE A 51 5.20 -12.50 7.24
C PHE A 51 3.73 -12.89 7.39
N THR A 52 3.44 -13.94 8.16
CA THR A 52 2.08 -14.26 8.55
C THR A 52 1.68 -13.38 9.73
N GLY A 53 0.52 -12.73 9.62
CA GLY A 53 -0.15 -12.07 10.74
C GLY A 53 -0.53 -13.06 11.84
N GLY A 54 -0.95 -12.53 12.98
CA GLY A 54 -1.36 -13.30 14.14
C GLY A 54 -1.35 -12.44 15.39
N ARG A 55 -1.52 -13.10 16.54
CA ARG A 55 -1.45 -12.47 17.85
C ARG A 55 -0.04 -12.58 18.43
N VAL A 56 0.55 -11.45 18.83
CA VAL A 56 1.88 -11.38 19.44
C VAL A 56 1.88 -10.46 20.66
N PRO A 57 2.77 -10.70 21.67
CA PRO A 57 2.81 -9.88 22.88
C PRO A 57 3.24 -8.43 22.61
N SER A 58 4.26 -8.22 21.79
CA SER A 58 4.76 -6.91 21.35
C SER A 58 5.61 -7.10 20.11
N LEU A 59 5.79 -6.06 19.30
CA LEU A 59 6.44 -6.17 18.00
C LEU A 59 7.18 -4.89 17.61
N ALA A 60 8.50 -4.98 17.45
CA ALA A 60 9.26 -4.04 16.63
C ALA A 60 9.41 -4.60 15.23
N LEU A 61 9.02 -3.83 14.23
CA LEU A 61 9.18 -4.12 12.81
C LEU A 61 10.51 -3.55 12.34
N GLU A 62 11.56 -4.29 12.62
CA GLU A 62 12.91 -4.02 12.12
C GLU A 62 13.18 -4.99 10.96
N ASN A 63 12.98 -4.53 9.72
CA ASN A 63 13.31 -5.33 8.56
C ASN A 63 14.61 -4.84 7.92
N PRO A 64 15.72 -5.59 8.08
CA PRO A 64 17.00 -5.20 7.51
C PRO A 64 16.99 -5.19 5.98
N ARG A 65 15.95 -5.76 5.34
CA ARG A 65 15.78 -5.76 3.89
C ARG A 65 14.95 -4.59 3.34
N GLY A 66 14.34 -3.79 4.21
CA GLY A 66 13.49 -2.66 3.84
C GLY A 66 12.02 -2.92 4.17
N SER A 67 11.24 -3.45 3.23
CA SER A 67 9.77 -3.50 3.33
C SER A 67 9.25 -4.76 4.02
N THR A 68 8.21 -4.61 4.84
CA THR A 68 7.54 -5.67 5.59
C THR A 68 6.09 -5.82 5.15
N PHE A 69 5.74 -6.98 4.61
CA PHE A 69 4.37 -7.32 4.22
C PHE A 69 3.82 -8.35 5.19
N ILE A 70 2.60 -8.16 5.66
CA ILE A 70 1.96 -9.00 6.67
C ILE A 70 0.64 -9.51 6.09
N GLU A 71 0.53 -10.82 5.92
CA GLU A 71 -0.68 -11.47 5.43
C GLU A 71 -1.60 -11.86 6.60
N GLY A 72 -2.82 -11.32 6.61
CA GLY A 72 -3.81 -11.54 7.66
C GLY A 72 -3.75 -10.50 8.78
N ASP A 73 -4.59 -10.71 9.79
CA ASP A 73 -4.74 -9.80 10.93
C ASP A 73 -3.47 -9.77 11.78
N LEU A 74 -3.08 -8.58 12.21
CA LEU A 74 -2.00 -8.36 13.17
C LEU A 74 -2.59 -7.82 14.47
N LEU A 75 -2.58 -8.67 15.50
CA LEU A 75 -3.03 -8.35 16.85
C LEU A 75 -1.79 -8.27 17.76
N VAL A 76 -1.56 -7.11 18.36
CA VAL A 76 -0.41 -6.87 19.22
C VAL A 76 -0.92 -6.54 20.62
N ASP A 77 -0.73 -7.48 21.55
CA ASP A 77 -1.24 -7.36 22.91
C ASP A 77 -0.70 -6.14 23.67
N GLY A 78 0.53 -5.75 23.36
CA GLY A 78 1.22 -4.60 23.91
C GLY A 78 1.50 -3.55 22.83
N TRP A 79 2.78 -3.26 22.61
CA TRP A 79 3.21 -2.18 21.73
C TRP A 79 3.65 -2.68 20.35
N LEU A 80 3.41 -1.86 19.33
CA LEU A 80 3.91 -2.01 17.98
C LEU A 80 4.79 -0.81 17.61
N GLU A 81 6.01 -1.06 17.16
CA GLU A 81 6.88 -0.04 16.57
C GLU A 81 7.16 -0.38 15.11
N ASN A 82 6.85 0.55 14.22
CA ASN A 82 7.45 0.65 12.91
C ASN A 82 8.59 1.68 13.02
N VAL A 83 9.83 1.22 13.01
CA VAL A 83 11.03 2.07 13.22
C VAL A 83 11.66 2.56 11.92
N GLY A 84 10.92 2.47 10.81
CA GLY A 84 11.36 2.91 9.49
C GLY A 84 11.02 1.91 8.40
N GLY A 85 10.87 2.40 7.17
CA GLY A 85 10.56 1.59 6.00
C GLY A 85 9.05 1.49 5.71
N LEU A 86 8.69 0.55 4.85
CA LEU A 86 7.30 0.30 4.44
C LEU A 86 6.76 -0.92 5.17
N VAL A 87 5.69 -0.73 5.93
CA VAL A 87 4.88 -1.79 6.52
C VAL A 87 3.54 -1.84 5.84
N PHE A 88 3.18 -3.01 5.30
CA PHE A 88 1.90 -3.25 4.64
C PHE A 88 1.17 -4.41 5.30
N VAL A 89 0.01 -4.13 5.89
CA VAL A 89 -0.82 -5.12 6.59
C VAL A 89 -2.06 -5.44 5.74
N ARG A 90 -2.11 -6.67 5.23
CA ARG A 90 -3.26 -7.21 4.48
C ARG A 90 -4.28 -7.84 5.43
N GLY A 91 -4.79 -7.01 6.33
CA GLY A 91 -5.71 -7.39 7.39
C GLY A 91 -5.97 -6.22 8.32
N ASN A 92 -6.57 -6.50 9.47
CA ASN A 92 -6.72 -5.53 10.56
C ASN A 92 -5.40 -5.35 11.30
N LEU A 93 -5.15 -4.14 11.81
CA LEU A 93 -4.08 -3.82 12.75
C LEU A 93 -4.69 -3.40 14.08
N VAL A 94 -4.46 -4.19 15.13
CA VAL A 94 -4.92 -3.86 16.48
C VAL A 94 -3.76 -3.90 17.45
N ALA A 95 -3.55 -2.82 18.21
CA ALA A 95 -2.52 -2.75 19.23
C ALA A 95 -2.95 -1.87 20.41
N GLN A 96 -2.30 -1.97 21.57
CA GLN A 96 -2.51 -0.98 22.63
C GLN A 96 -1.91 0.36 22.21
N THR A 97 -0.64 0.33 21.78
CA THR A 97 0.10 1.52 21.35
C THR A 97 0.80 1.26 20.02
N LEU A 98 0.80 2.26 19.16
CA LEU A 98 1.51 2.26 17.89
C LEU A 98 2.45 3.46 17.83
N TYR A 99 3.72 3.18 17.61
CA TYR A 99 4.70 4.14 17.13
C TYR A 99 5.01 3.81 15.68
N THR A 100 4.98 4.80 14.79
CA THR A 100 5.35 4.58 13.39
C THR A 100 6.17 5.76 12.88
N CYS A 101 7.39 5.49 12.47
CA CYS A 101 8.14 6.34 11.56
C CYS A 101 8.31 5.57 10.24
N GLY A 102 8.00 6.20 9.11
CA GLY A 102 7.90 5.50 7.82
C GLY A 102 6.47 5.21 7.37
N TYR A 103 6.35 4.45 6.27
CA TYR A 103 5.05 4.13 5.67
C TYR A 103 4.38 3.00 6.43
N LEU A 104 3.16 3.25 6.90
CA LEU A 104 2.27 2.21 7.40
C LEU A 104 1.00 2.17 6.55
N VAL A 105 0.69 1.03 5.97
CA VAL A 105 -0.53 0.83 5.19
C VAL A 105 -1.30 -0.34 5.76
N VAL A 106 -2.58 -0.14 6.07
CA VAL A 106 -3.48 -1.16 6.62
C VAL A 106 -4.71 -1.28 5.74
N LEU A 107 -4.96 -2.47 5.19
CA LEU A 107 -6.11 -2.69 4.32
C LEU A 107 -7.43 -2.85 5.08
N GLY A 108 -7.35 -3.43 6.27
CA GLY A 108 -8.48 -3.59 7.17
C GLY A 108 -8.65 -2.39 8.09
N GLU A 109 -9.15 -2.67 9.28
CA GLU A 109 -9.34 -1.68 10.34
C GLU A 109 -8.05 -1.42 11.10
N LEU A 110 -7.83 -0.17 11.51
CA LEU A 110 -6.88 0.20 12.54
C LEU A 110 -7.60 0.41 13.86
N ARG A 111 -7.12 -0.20 14.94
CA ARG A 111 -7.56 0.12 16.30
C ARG A 111 -6.40 0.21 17.27
N VAL A 112 -6.20 1.39 17.83
CA VAL A 112 -5.13 1.65 18.80
C VAL A 112 -5.58 2.65 19.86
N ARG A 113 -5.04 2.54 21.08
CA ARG A 113 -5.32 3.54 22.13
C ARG A 113 -4.45 4.77 21.94
N ARG A 114 -3.16 4.58 21.68
CA ARG A 114 -2.21 5.67 21.48
C ARG A 114 -1.47 5.46 20.18
N LEU A 115 -1.48 6.48 19.34
CA LEU A 115 -0.76 6.52 18.09
C LEU A 115 0.22 7.69 18.12
N PHE A 116 1.49 7.41 17.84
CA PHE A 116 2.48 8.44 17.55
C PHE A 116 2.99 8.26 16.13
N GLY A 117 2.71 9.25 15.27
CA GLY A 117 3.13 9.31 13.89
C GLY A 117 4.35 10.21 13.72
N GLU A 118 5.44 9.56 13.36
CA GLU A 118 6.76 10.02 12.93
C GLU A 118 6.93 10.37 11.46
N ASP A 119 7.49 11.54 11.11
CA ASP A 119 8.31 11.74 9.89
C ASP A 119 7.55 12.22 8.63
N GLU A 120 8.16 13.13 7.85
CA GLU A 120 7.78 13.52 6.48
C GLU A 120 8.88 13.01 5.52
N PRO A 121 8.56 12.39 4.36
CA PRO A 121 7.28 12.38 3.65
C PRO A 121 6.41 11.14 3.88
N TYR A 122 6.71 10.32 4.88
CA TYR A 122 6.04 9.05 5.08
C TYR A 122 4.78 9.18 5.94
N GLY A 123 3.79 8.32 5.71
CA GLY A 123 2.48 8.45 6.36
C GLY A 123 1.82 7.12 6.71
N THR A 124 0.73 7.23 7.45
CA THR A 124 -0.14 6.13 7.84
C THR A 124 -1.46 6.17 7.06
N TYR A 125 -1.76 5.09 6.35
CA TYR A 125 -2.88 5.00 5.42
C TYR A 125 -3.77 3.80 5.73
N ILE A 126 -5.04 4.06 6.04
CA ILE A 126 -6.01 3.06 6.50
C ILE A 126 -7.17 2.95 5.50
N PHE A 127 -7.38 1.76 4.94
CA PHE A 127 -8.44 1.53 3.94
C PHE A 127 -9.76 1.06 4.53
N GLY A 128 -9.74 0.48 5.73
CA GLY A 128 -10.91 0.27 6.55
C GLY A 128 -11.21 1.47 7.46
N ASP A 129 -11.83 1.19 8.60
CA ASP A 129 -12.08 2.17 9.65
C ASP A 129 -10.83 2.35 10.53
N ALA A 130 -10.68 3.54 11.12
CA ALA A 130 -9.66 3.83 12.10
C ALA A 130 -10.31 4.25 13.43
N TYR A 131 -9.96 3.57 14.51
CA TYR A 131 -10.37 3.87 15.88
C TYR A 131 -9.13 4.19 16.70
N VAL A 132 -8.90 5.46 16.99
CA VAL A 132 -7.72 5.93 17.71
C VAL A 132 -8.15 6.78 18.89
N GLU A 133 -7.95 6.32 20.13
CA GLU A 133 -8.41 7.10 21.30
C GLU A 133 -7.63 8.42 21.47
N SER A 134 -6.33 8.42 21.16
CA SER A 134 -5.53 9.64 21.10
C SER A 134 -4.35 9.48 20.16
N ALA A 135 -4.11 10.48 19.32
CA ALA A 135 -3.05 10.52 18.33
C ALA A 135 -2.17 11.77 18.50
N VAL A 136 -0.89 11.60 18.25
CA VAL A 136 0.08 12.70 18.10
C VAL A 136 0.77 12.49 16.76
N PHE A 137 0.80 13.54 15.96
CA PHE A 137 1.50 13.57 14.69
C PHE A 137 2.60 14.62 14.76
N SER A 138 3.81 14.17 14.50
CA SER A 138 5.00 15.01 14.51
C SER A 138 5.59 15.12 13.11
N HIS A 139 6.23 16.25 12.81
CA HIS A 139 6.85 16.56 11.54
C HIS A 139 5.88 16.30 10.37
N ASN A 140 4.64 16.81 10.49
CA ASN A 140 3.62 16.68 9.44
C ASN A 140 3.28 15.24 9.01
N HIS A 141 3.47 14.22 9.87
CA HIS A 141 3.12 12.83 9.53
C HIS A 141 1.68 12.71 8.99
N PRO A 142 1.49 12.36 7.70
CA PRO A 142 0.17 12.21 7.11
C PRO A 142 -0.58 11.03 7.71
N PHE A 143 -1.87 11.22 7.97
CA PHE A 143 -2.75 10.18 8.47
C PHE A 143 -4.10 10.21 7.73
N ASP A 144 -4.31 9.25 6.84
CA ASP A 144 -5.47 9.20 5.96
C ASP A 144 -6.28 7.93 6.15
N VAL A 145 -7.61 8.08 6.14
CA VAL A 145 -8.57 7.00 6.38
C VAL A 145 -9.66 7.05 5.31
N TRP A 146 -9.87 5.94 4.60
CA TRP A 146 -10.92 5.81 3.57
C TRP A 146 -12.25 5.34 4.14
N GLY A 147 -12.22 4.54 5.21
CA GLY A 147 -13.42 4.19 5.97
C GLY A 147 -13.81 5.32 6.93
N ARG A 148 -14.39 4.93 8.06
CA ARG A 148 -14.73 5.88 9.13
C ARG A 148 -13.51 6.13 10.02
N ALA A 149 -13.21 7.41 10.27
CA ALA A 149 -12.23 7.81 11.27
C ALA A 149 -12.93 8.23 12.58
N GLU A 150 -12.65 7.51 13.67
CA GLU A 150 -12.97 7.90 15.04
C GLU A 150 -11.65 8.19 15.77
N LEU A 151 -11.23 9.45 15.69
CA LEU A 151 -10.05 9.95 16.39
C LEU A 151 -10.52 10.74 17.61
N GLY A 152 -10.06 10.34 18.79
CA GLY A 152 -10.34 11.08 20.02
C GLY A 152 -9.48 12.34 20.08
N ALA A 153 -8.52 12.40 21.01
CA ALA A 153 -7.69 13.58 21.15
C ALA A 153 -6.50 13.56 20.17
N VAL A 154 -6.47 14.50 19.23
CA VAL A 154 -5.43 14.64 18.19
C VAL A 154 -4.60 15.90 18.43
N VAL A 155 -3.29 15.81 18.19
CA VAL A 155 -2.37 16.96 18.15
C VAL A 155 -1.44 16.80 16.95
N HIS A 156 -1.26 17.88 16.19
CA HIS A 156 -0.25 18.00 15.14
C HIS A 156 0.74 19.08 15.55
N ASP A 157 2.03 18.77 15.58
CA ASP A 157 3.06 19.72 16.00
C ASP A 157 3.18 20.94 15.08
N GLU A 158 2.92 20.77 13.79
CA GLU A 158 3.01 21.83 12.78
C GLU A 158 1.84 22.83 12.85
N SER A 159 0.61 22.36 13.15
CA SER A 159 -0.55 23.26 13.30
C SER A 159 -0.77 23.75 14.72
N ASP A 160 -0.51 22.90 15.72
CA ASP A 160 -0.82 23.17 17.12
C ASP A 160 0.41 23.63 17.92
N GLY A 161 1.60 23.47 17.33
CA GLY A 161 2.88 23.83 17.93
C GLY A 161 3.50 22.73 18.78
N HIS A 162 4.84 22.76 18.89
CA HIS A 162 5.60 21.76 19.63
C HIS A 162 5.24 21.69 21.12
N GLU A 163 4.85 22.81 21.75
CA GLU A 163 4.43 22.80 23.15
C GLU A 163 3.11 22.03 23.34
N ALA A 164 2.17 22.12 22.39
CA ALA A 164 0.93 21.34 22.45
C ALA A 164 1.21 19.84 22.36
N LEU A 165 2.17 19.44 21.51
CA LEU A 165 2.65 18.06 21.43
C LEU A 165 3.23 17.62 22.77
N ARG A 166 4.14 18.41 23.37
CA ARG A 166 4.77 18.06 24.65
C ARG A 166 3.75 17.93 25.77
N GLN A 167 2.81 18.88 25.87
CA GLN A 167 1.71 18.79 26.83
C GLN A 167 0.87 17.54 26.61
N ARG A 168 0.61 17.15 25.36
CA ARG A 168 -0.09 15.90 25.05
C ARG A 168 0.66 14.68 25.57
N LEU A 169 1.97 14.60 25.34
CA LEU A 169 2.80 13.51 25.87
C LEU A 169 2.77 13.47 27.41
N VAL A 170 2.79 14.63 28.06
CA VAL A 170 2.62 14.73 29.53
C VAL A 170 1.26 14.20 29.97
N THR A 171 0.17 14.48 29.25
CA THR A 171 -1.16 13.91 29.57
C THR A 171 -1.23 12.40 29.38
N TRP A 172 -0.35 11.82 28.56
CA TRP A 172 -0.16 10.37 28.46
C TRP A 172 0.69 9.80 29.60
N GLY A 173 1.20 10.65 30.50
CA GLY A 173 2.04 10.28 31.63
C GLY A 173 3.51 10.10 31.27
N MET A 174 3.96 10.75 30.18
CA MET A 174 5.37 10.78 29.77
C MET A 174 6.07 12.04 30.29
N SER A 175 7.39 12.00 30.37
CA SER A 175 8.22 13.15 30.76
C SER A 175 9.22 13.45 29.64
N PRO A 176 8.77 14.07 28.52
CA PRO A 176 9.63 14.27 27.35
C PRO A 176 10.81 15.18 27.69
N GLY A 177 12.01 14.74 27.31
CA GLY A 177 13.26 15.46 27.48
C GLY A 177 13.26 16.86 26.89
N PRO A 178 14.25 17.70 27.26
CA PRO A 178 14.34 19.08 26.80
C PRO A 178 14.69 19.21 25.31
N ARG A 179 15.36 18.22 24.72
CA ARG A 179 15.78 18.23 23.32
C ARG A 179 14.88 17.34 22.47
N TRP A 180 14.81 17.66 21.18
CA TRP A 180 13.95 16.93 20.25
C TRP A 180 14.38 15.47 20.06
N GLU A 181 15.69 15.23 19.99
CA GLU A 181 16.24 13.89 19.80
C GLU A 181 15.88 12.96 20.98
N ASP A 182 15.78 13.52 22.19
CA ASP A 182 15.39 12.78 23.39
C ASP A 182 13.89 12.41 23.36
N ILE A 183 13.06 13.20 22.68
CA ILE A 183 11.59 13.00 22.65
C ILE A 183 11.22 11.70 21.95
N GLN A 184 11.89 11.32 20.86
CA GLN A 184 11.57 10.08 20.13
C GLN A 184 11.78 8.84 21.00
N ASP A 185 12.93 8.76 21.66
CA ASP A 185 13.26 7.64 22.55
C ASP A 185 12.35 7.61 23.79
N ASP A 186 12.05 8.78 24.36
CA ASP A 186 11.10 8.92 25.47
C ASP A 186 9.67 8.49 25.07
N VAL A 187 9.23 8.85 23.87
CA VAL A 187 7.92 8.45 23.33
C VAL A 187 7.87 6.94 23.16
N ARG A 188 8.89 6.34 22.53
CA ARG A 188 8.96 4.88 22.35
C ARG A 188 8.92 4.17 23.70
N ALA A 189 9.78 4.55 24.64
CA ALA A 189 9.81 3.97 25.99
C ALA A 189 8.48 4.17 26.76
N GLY A 190 7.89 5.36 26.63
CA GLY A 190 6.62 5.71 27.26
C GLY A 190 5.43 4.90 26.71
N LEU A 191 5.38 4.68 25.40
CA LEU A 191 4.34 3.87 24.76
C LEU A 191 4.46 2.40 25.19
N ARG A 192 5.68 1.86 25.26
CA ARG A 192 5.93 0.52 25.83
C ARG A 192 5.38 0.41 27.25
N THR A 193 5.72 1.37 28.11
CA THR A 193 5.28 1.43 29.51
C THR A 193 3.75 1.56 29.65
N LEU A 194 3.10 2.29 28.74
CA LEU A 194 1.63 2.38 28.70
C LEU A 194 0.99 1.05 28.32
N ALA A 195 1.49 0.41 27.26
CA ALA A 195 0.99 -0.87 26.81
C ALA A 195 1.13 -1.95 27.88
N GLU A 196 2.28 -2.02 28.56
CA GLU A 196 2.52 -2.95 29.67
C GLU A 196 1.54 -2.73 30.83
N ARG A 197 1.25 -1.47 31.19
CA ARG A 197 0.29 -1.14 32.25
C ARG A 197 -1.15 -1.54 31.91
N TRP A 198 -1.55 -1.45 30.65
CA TRP A 198 -2.90 -1.86 30.23
C TRP A 198 -3.04 -3.36 30.06
N GLY A 199 -1.92 -4.07 29.87
CA GLY A 199 -1.93 -5.51 29.64
C GLY A 199 -2.47 -5.87 28.25
N PRO A 200 -2.75 -7.16 28.01
CA PRO A 200 -3.10 -7.66 26.69
C PRO A 200 -4.40 -7.08 26.16
N LEU A 201 -4.60 -7.20 24.84
CA LEU A 201 -5.85 -6.81 24.20
C LEU A 201 -7.02 -7.62 24.77
N SER A 202 -8.17 -6.96 24.91
CA SER A 202 -9.40 -7.65 25.27
C SER A 202 -9.83 -8.59 24.15
N GLU A 203 -10.52 -9.67 24.49
CA GLU A 203 -11.06 -10.61 23.49
C GLU A 203 -12.07 -9.92 22.56
N GLU A 204 -12.75 -8.87 23.01
CA GLU A 204 -13.62 -8.06 22.16
C GLU A 204 -12.84 -7.39 21.02
N TRP A 205 -11.64 -6.89 21.31
CA TRP A 205 -10.76 -6.29 20.31
C TRP A 205 -10.16 -7.37 19.39
N ALA A 206 -9.82 -8.54 19.94
CA ALA A 206 -9.23 -9.65 19.19
C ALA A 206 -10.24 -10.45 18.34
N ALA A 207 -11.53 -10.43 18.68
CA ALA A 207 -12.55 -11.21 17.99
C ALA A 207 -12.93 -10.67 16.61
N ARG A 208 -12.61 -9.41 16.30
CA ARG A 208 -12.89 -8.79 15.01
C ARG A 208 -11.88 -9.26 13.96
N ARG A 209 -12.31 -10.23 13.16
CA ARG A 209 -11.50 -10.71 12.03
C ARG A 209 -11.68 -9.85 10.82
N TYR A 210 -10.59 -9.57 10.12
CA TYR A 210 -10.69 -9.03 8.78
C TYR A 210 -11.40 -10.05 7.90
N THR A 211 -12.55 -9.64 7.39
CA THR A 211 -13.19 -10.37 6.31
C THR A 211 -12.79 -9.64 5.06
N LEU A 212 -11.96 -10.28 4.24
CA LEU A 212 -11.58 -9.74 2.94
C LEU A 212 -12.88 -9.39 2.22
N LYS A 213 -13.07 -8.10 1.88
CA LYS A 213 -14.31 -7.64 1.26
C LYS A 213 -14.55 -8.54 0.04
N PRO A 214 -15.70 -9.23 -0.05
CA PRO A 214 -15.95 -10.14 -1.15
C PRO A 214 -16.05 -9.30 -2.42
N GLU A 215 -14.96 -9.37 -3.20
CA GLU A 215 -14.71 -8.89 -4.57
C GLU A 215 -13.42 -8.07 -4.76
N GLU A 216 -12.29 -8.65 -4.38
CA GLU A 216 -11.06 -8.56 -5.18
C GLU A 216 -10.61 -9.98 -5.55
N THR A 217 -11.48 -10.70 -6.26
CA THR A 217 -11.02 -11.69 -7.24
C THR A 217 -9.98 -10.97 -8.08
N THR A 218 -8.77 -11.50 -8.11
CA THR A 218 -7.60 -10.83 -8.66
C THR A 218 -7.95 -10.14 -9.98
N GLU A 219 -7.46 -8.91 -10.19
CA GLU A 219 -7.63 -8.19 -11.45
C GLU A 219 -7.19 -9.04 -12.67
N ALA A 220 -6.32 -10.03 -12.45
CA ALA A 220 -5.95 -11.08 -13.41
C ALA A 220 -7.12 -12.02 -13.80
N GLU A 221 -8.01 -12.37 -12.87
CA GLU A 221 -9.22 -13.18 -13.13
C GLU A 221 -10.39 -12.31 -13.63
N ARG A 222 -10.52 -11.05 -13.18
CA ARG A 222 -11.56 -10.13 -13.68
C ARG A 222 -11.28 -9.58 -15.08
N LEU A 223 -10.02 -9.30 -15.41
CA LEU A 223 -9.64 -8.93 -16.78
C LEU A 223 -9.80 -10.10 -17.76
N GLN A 224 -9.90 -11.35 -17.31
CA GLN A 224 -10.32 -12.44 -18.19
C GLN A 224 -11.84 -12.49 -18.44
N VAL A 225 -12.66 -11.94 -17.53
CA VAL A 225 -14.12 -11.98 -17.62
C VAL A 225 -14.72 -10.71 -18.25
N LEU A 226 -14.07 -9.55 -18.13
CA LEU A 226 -14.55 -8.28 -18.71
C LEU A 226 -13.82 -7.85 -19.98
N ARG A 227 -12.64 -8.40 -20.27
CA ARG A 227 -11.96 -8.10 -21.53
C ARG A 227 -12.62 -8.94 -22.62
N PRO A 228 -13.18 -8.31 -23.67
CA PRO A 228 -13.73 -9.04 -24.80
C PRO A 228 -12.71 -10.10 -25.27
N PRO A 229 -13.10 -11.39 -25.42
CA PRO A 229 -12.18 -12.48 -25.74
C PRO A 229 -11.23 -12.17 -26.91
N ILE A 230 -11.73 -11.35 -27.84
CA ILE A 230 -11.02 -10.86 -29.01
C ILE A 230 -9.73 -10.09 -28.69
N LEU A 231 -9.67 -9.36 -27.58
CA LEU A 231 -8.46 -8.62 -27.17
C LEU A 231 -7.42 -9.56 -26.53
N THR A 232 -7.88 -10.59 -25.84
CA THR A 232 -7.00 -11.64 -25.30
C THR A 232 -6.41 -12.47 -26.42
N GLU A 233 -7.21 -12.84 -27.42
CA GLU A 233 -6.71 -13.49 -28.63
C GLU A 233 -5.69 -12.60 -29.38
N LEU A 234 -5.97 -11.30 -29.50
CA LEU A 234 -5.07 -10.35 -30.16
C LEU A 234 -3.73 -10.23 -29.44
N GLU A 235 -3.74 -10.08 -28.11
CA GLU A 235 -2.52 -9.98 -27.32
C GLU A 235 -1.71 -11.28 -27.36
N GLU A 236 -2.36 -12.44 -27.27
CA GLU A 236 -1.68 -13.73 -27.36
C GLU A 236 -1.03 -13.91 -28.74
N TRP A 237 -1.76 -13.55 -29.81
CA TRP A 237 -1.23 -13.61 -31.16
C TRP A 237 -0.05 -12.65 -31.34
N LEU A 238 -0.14 -11.39 -30.88
CA LEU A 238 0.96 -10.43 -30.95
C LEU A 238 2.19 -10.87 -30.15
N ARG A 239 2.00 -11.65 -29.07
CA ARG A 239 3.08 -12.16 -28.22
C ARG A 239 3.76 -13.41 -28.79
N SER A 240 2.98 -14.31 -29.40
CA SER A 240 3.43 -15.65 -29.82
C SER A 240 3.76 -15.76 -31.32
N THR A 241 3.40 -14.76 -32.12
CA THR A 241 3.63 -14.80 -33.57
C THR A 241 5.11 -14.66 -33.94
N GLU A 242 5.59 -15.50 -34.84
CA GLU A 242 6.92 -15.42 -35.44
C GLU A 242 6.98 -14.45 -36.63
N LEU A 243 5.86 -13.80 -36.97
CA LEU A 243 5.77 -12.86 -38.08
C LEU A 243 6.59 -11.61 -37.80
N THR A 244 7.23 -11.08 -38.85
CA THR A 244 7.87 -9.76 -38.78
C THR A 244 6.82 -8.67 -38.57
N GLN A 245 7.20 -7.53 -37.98
CA GLN A 245 6.25 -6.40 -37.75
C GLN A 245 5.53 -5.93 -39.03
N ARG A 246 6.14 -6.08 -40.21
CA ARG A 246 5.49 -5.74 -41.49
C ARG A 246 4.38 -6.73 -41.84
N GLN A 247 4.65 -8.03 -41.69
CA GLN A 247 3.64 -9.09 -41.88
C GLN A 247 2.54 -9.03 -40.82
N GLN A 248 2.89 -8.66 -39.58
CA GLN A 248 1.92 -8.42 -38.52
C GLN A 248 0.96 -7.28 -38.90
N LEU A 249 1.43 -6.19 -39.52
CA LEU A 249 0.56 -5.11 -40.00
C LEU A 249 -0.40 -5.57 -41.11
N GLU A 250 0.06 -6.41 -42.02
CA GLU A 250 -0.78 -6.97 -43.08
C GLU A 250 -1.88 -7.88 -42.50
N GLU A 251 -1.51 -8.78 -41.58
CA GLU A 251 -2.47 -9.62 -40.85
C GLU A 251 -3.43 -8.81 -39.97
N LEU A 252 -2.95 -7.75 -39.32
CA LEU A 252 -3.78 -6.84 -38.55
C LEU A 252 -4.85 -6.17 -39.43
N ARG A 253 -4.49 -5.76 -40.66
CA ARG A 253 -5.45 -5.18 -41.62
C ARG A 253 -6.44 -6.22 -42.15
N ALA A 254 -5.94 -7.37 -42.59
CA ALA A 254 -6.75 -8.36 -43.29
C ALA A 254 -7.66 -9.17 -42.35
N ARG A 255 -7.15 -9.55 -41.18
CA ARG A 255 -7.78 -10.52 -40.28
C ARG A 255 -8.33 -9.91 -39.00
N TRP A 256 -7.63 -8.93 -38.41
CA TRP A 256 -8.00 -8.40 -37.10
C TRP A 256 -8.89 -7.17 -37.17
N LEU A 257 -8.65 -6.24 -38.12
CA LEU A 257 -9.44 -5.02 -38.23
C LEU A 257 -10.96 -5.28 -38.29
N PRO A 258 -11.48 -6.23 -39.09
CA PRO A 258 -12.93 -6.51 -39.14
C PRO A 258 -13.49 -7.03 -37.81
N ARG A 259 -12.63 -7.67 -37.00
CA ARG A 259 -12.97 -8.31 -35.72
C ARG A 259 -12.95 -7.33 -34.54
N LEU A 260 -12.28 -6.19 -34.68
CA LEU A 260 -12.07 -5.19 -33.63
C LEU A 260 -13.02 -3.98 -33.76
N GLY A 261 -14.08 -4.12 -34.57
CA GLY A 261 -15.00 -3.03 -34.91
C GLY A 261 -15.91 -2.55 -33.77
N ASP A 262 -15.94 -3.20 -32.60
CA ASP A 262 -16.74 -2.76 -31.46
C ASP A 262 -16.14 -1.51 -30.79
N ALA A 263 -16.94 -0.47 -30.60
CA ALA A 263 -16.52 0.78 -29.96
C ALA A 263 -15.90 0.60 -28.56
N ALA A 264 -16.33 -0.42 -27.81
CA ALA A 264 -15.76 -0.75 -26.50
C ALA A 264 -14.37 -1.41 -26.59
N VAL A 265 -14.01 -1.99 -27.74
CA VAL A 265 -12.77 -2.76 -27.98
C VAL A 265 -11.65 -1.88 -28.55
N ARG A 266 -12.02 -0.91 -29.39
CA ARG A 266 -11.08 -0.09 -30.19
C ARG A 266 -9.96 0.58 -29.37
N PRO A 267 -10.21 1.23 -28.21
CA PRO A 267 -9.15 1.95 -27.48
C PRO A 267 -8.04 1.01 -27.00
N GLU A 268 -8.43 -0.16 -26.50
CA GLU A 268 -7.50 -1.13 -25.94
C GLU A 268 -6.78 -1.92 -27.04
N ALA A 269 -7.47 -2.26 -28.13
CA ALA A 269 -6.86 -2.83 -29.32
C ALA A 269 -5.79 -1.91 -29.92
N ALA A 270 -6.09 -0.60 -30.01
CA ALA A 270 -5.14 0.40 -30.49
C ALA A 270 -3.87 0.46 -29.62
N ARG A 271 -4.03 0.37 -28.29
CA ARG A 271 -2.93 0.34 -27.33
C ARG A 271 -2.01 -0.87 -27.53
N LEU A 272 -2.58 -2.07 -27.69
CA LEU A 272 -1.84 -3.31 -27.93
C LEU A 272 -1.07 -3.27 -29.24
N ILE A 273 -1.72 -2.83 -30.33
CA ILE A 273 -1.10 -2.69 -31.65
C ILE A 273 0.05 -1.68 -31.61
N ARG A 274 -0.12 -0.55 -30.93
CA ARG A 274 0.93 0.46 -30.80
C ARG A 274 2.14 -0.04 -30.02
N LYS A 275 1.92 -0.88 -29.00
CA LYS A 275 2.99 -1.50 -28.21
C LYS A 275 3.76 -2.54 -29.02
N ALA A 276 3.08 -3.37 -29.80
CA ALA A 276 3.70 -4.44 -30.59
C ALA A 276 4.39 -3.92 -31.85
N ILE A 277 3.78 -2.95 -32.55
CA ILE A 277 4.34 -2.34 -33.77
C ILE A 277 5.03 -1.02 -33.40
N ASN A 278 6.23 -1.14 -32.83
CA ASN A 278 7.00 0.00 -32.33
C ASN A 278 8.08 0.52 -33.31
N SER A 279 8.26 -0.10 -34.48
CA SER A 279 9.24 0.34 -35.47
C SER A 279 8.91 1.72 -36.04
N LYS A 280 9.88 2.65 -35.95
CA LYS A 280 9.78 4.00 -36.53
C LYS A 280 9.56 3.97 -38.05
N LYS A 281 10.07 2.95 -38.75
CA LYS A 281 9.93 2.79 -40.21
C LYS A 281 8.50 2.41 -40.63
N LEU A 282 7.70 1.89 -39.70
CA LEU A 282 6.33 1.43 -39.94
C LEU A 282 5.29 2.34 -39.26
N ALA A 283 5.70 3.48 -38.70
CA ALA A 283 4.82 4.36 -37.94
C ALA A 283 3.63 4.87 -38.78
N GLY A 284 3.86 5.36 -40.00
CA GLY A 284 2.78 5.83 -40.87
C GLY A 284 1.78 4.73 -41.26
N GLU A 285 2.29 3.53 -41.52
CA GLU A 285 1.47 2.35 -41.84
C GLU A 285 0.63 1.87 -40.65
N ARG A 286 1.20 1.92 -39.45
CA ARG A 286 0.52 1.62 -38.18
C ARG A 286 -0.53 2.68 -37.87
N ASP A 287 -0.21 3.96 -38.01
CA ASP A 287 -1.12 5.04 -37.65
C ASP A 287 -2.31 5.08 -38.63
N ALA A 288 -2.10 4.72 -39.90
CA ALA A 288 -3.20 4.50 -40.86
C ALA A 288 -4.11 3.32 -40.45
N LEU A 289 -3.55 2.22 -39.95
CA LEU A 289 -4.32 1.09 -39.40
C LEU A 289 -5.11 1.52 -38.14
N LEU A 290 -4.48 2.25 -37.23
CA LEU A 290 -5.13 2.74 -36.00
C LEU A 290 -6.27 3.72 -36.33
N LYS A 291 -6.10 4.57 -37.33
CA LYS A 291 -7.17 5.46 -37.81
C LYS A 291 -8.34 4.70 -38.46
N ALA A 292 -8.07 3.57 -39.12
CA ALA A 292 -9.12 2.71 -39.66
C ALA A 292 -9.85 1.91 -38.57
N LEU A 293 -9.28 1.85 -37.36
CA LEU A 293 -9.85 1.20 -36.20
C LEU A 293 -10.76 2.14 -35.40
N GLU A 294 -10.53 3.46 -35.44
CA GLU A 294 -11.35 4.51 -34.80
C GLU A 294 -12.72 4.71 -35.47
#